data_AF-A0AAU9V5K7-F1
#
_entry.id   AF-A0AAU9V5K7-F1
#
_cell.length_a   1.000
_cell.length_b   1.000
_cell.length_c   1.000
_cell.angle_alpha   90.00
_cell.angle_beta   90.00
_cell.angle_gamma   90.00
#
_symmetry.space_group_name_H-M   'P 1'
#
loop_
_entity.id
_entity.type
_entity.pdbx_description
1 polymer ?
#
loop_
_entity_poly.entity_id
_entity_poly.type
_entity_poly.pdbx_seq_one_letter_code
_entity_poly.pdbx_strand_id
1 'polypeptide(L)'
;MGIRYVIAGESQCDLFAETCLVADYLAQKLPSFCYDRIEKPVTEWMPWLQKINQKNKWHHTRSPIVWKELLMAGSKPFYIGSASEFLEYCYSYYKFDVYFSPLRFEHLTDNFLQFQKKIKQETIALDRLDNTILVENSTENKVTICISGAGNPLALFIISGLLDVKQNIYKIYIYDEECSQTSMEFIEHECNYVGTEYLGKLVKYVDKIGVALTSSDLLIILDYVPFQSTYSIGQWLYKNKKLMENIAIKINATATPKLYVVLPNLGPACYNATIIANLVTKINKNNVVVVTSDIGLEMAPVAAEIAEVPLRNMFCPPVWGFVGINHLADIRTTIHRYDAFHPYERYVKVKNSSLCIGYLTPEMRTMEYLMFFDETLWKKVGDRKRKDTERRLNFHKAVALLNLVRIWLFDPNPNYIVSLGIQCNGSFGLTFSGVFSQPACLLNGEWRPASHYMMPRDPQVKISYLQEIAKIVMTLKKTDLQQVVAYTPCTCKRKQSIKKRFL
;
A
#
# COMPACT_ATOMS: atom_id res chain seq x y z
N MET A 1 -22.73 12.17 13.91
CA MET A 1 -24.08 11.59 14.04
C MET A 1 -23.99 10.44 15.03
N GLY A 2 -24.67 10.51 16.17
CA GLY A 2 -24.59 9.47 17.22
C GLY A 2 -25.41 8.23 16.86
N ILE A 3 -24.76 7.07 16.83
CA ILE A 3 -25.40 5.75 16.69
C ILE A 3 -25.42 5.12 18.08
N ARG A 4 -26.59 4.72 18.55
CA ARG A 4 -26.75 4.04 19.84
C ARG A 4 -27.09 2.58 19.61
N TYR A 5 -26.42 1.69 20.32
CA TYR A 5 -26.72 0.26 20.30
C TYR A 5 -27.63 -0.10 21.47
N VAL A 6 -28.55 -1.04 21.28
CA VAL A 6 -29.35 -1.60 22.37
C VAL A 6 -29.16 -3.10 22.37
N ILE A 7 -28.70 -3.62 23.51
CA ILE A 7 -28.46 -5.04 23.74
C ILE A 7 -29.47 -5.47 24.78
N ALA A 8 -30.41 -6.32 24.38
CA ALA A 8 -31.41 -6.87 25.26
C ALA A 8 -31.24 -8.37 25.42
N GLY A 9 -31.45 -8.87 26.63
CA GLY A 9 -31.30 -10.28 26.92
C GLY A 9 -31.90 -10.71 28.24
N GLU A 10 -31.96 -12.02 28.37
CA GLU A 10 -32.42 -12.71 29.55
C GLU A 10 -31.37 -12.66 30.66
N SER A 11 -31.79 -12.44 31.91
CA SER A 11 -30.92 -12.24 33.07
C SER A 11 -29.97 -13.41 33.38
N GLN A 12 -30.30 -14.62 32.95
CA GLN A 12 -29.47 -15.83 33.14
C GLN A 12 -28.80 -16.32 31.86
N CYS A 13 -28.77 -15.51 30.80
CA CYS A 13 -28.17 -15.88 29.53
C CYS A 13 -26.69 -15.48 29.47
N ASP A 14 -25.81 -16.48 29.40
CA ASP A 14 -24.36 -16.27 29.32
C ASP A 14 -23.96 -15.43 28.10
N LEU A 15 -24.55 -15.72 26.93
CA LEU A 15 -24.29 -14.98 25.69
C LEU A 15 -24.71 -13.50 25.78
N PHE A 16 -25.76 -13.18 26.54
CA PHE A 16 -26.17 -11.79 26.79
C PHE A 16 -25.14 -11.06 27.64
N ALA A 17 -24.68 -11.69 28.72
CA ALA A 17 -23.63 -11.13 29.57
C ALA A 17 -22.33 -10.90 28.79
N GLU A 18 -21.91 -11.87 27.97
CA GLU A 18 -20.73 -11.76 27.11
C GLU A 18 -20.85 -10.64 26.07
N THR A 19 -22.01 -10.51 25.44
CA THR A 19 -22.27 -9.44 24.45
C THR A 19 -22.22 -8.06 25.10
N CYS A 20 -22.76 -7.90 26.32
CA CYS A 20 -22.64 -6.67 27.08
C CYS A 20 -21.19 -6.35 27.47
N LEU A 21 -20.38 -7.35 27.84
CA LEU A 21 -18.97 -7.16 28.17
C LEU A 21 -18.16 -6.64 26.97
N VAL A 22 -18.44 -7.14 25.77
CA VAL A 22 -17.79 -6.65 24.54
C VAL A 22 -18.23 -5.22 24.24
N ALA A 23 -19.51 -4.90 24.44
CA ALA A 23 -20.01 -3.54 24.25
C ALA A 23 -19.45 -2.55 25.27
N ASP A 24 -19.28 -2.95 26.53
CA ASP A 24 -18.59 -2.16 27.56
C ASP A 24 -17.14 -1.85 27.17
N TYR A 25 -16.43 -2.87 26.68
CA TYR A 25 -15.05 -2.70 26.21
C TYR A 25 -14.97 -1.70 25.04
N LEU A 26 -15.88 -1.82 24.07
CA LEU A 26 -15.96 -0.91 22.93
C LEU A 26 -16.31 0.53 23.35
N ALA A 27 -17.23 0.70 24.29
CA ALA A 27 -17.60 2.02 24.81
C ALA A 27 -16.42 2.72 25.51
N GLN A 28 -15.54 1.97 26.18
CA GLN A 28 -14.36 2.52 26.85
C GLN A 28 -13.24 2.91 25.87
N LYS A 29 -13.10 2.20 24.74
CA LYS A 29 -12.01 2.39 23.78
C LYS A 29 -12.38 3.30 22.61
N LEU A 30 -13.66 3.45 22.31
CA LEU A 30 -14.15 4.23 21.18
C LEU A 30 -15.03 5.39 21.68
N PRO A 31 -14.59 6.66 21.52
CA PRO A 31 -15.26 7.83 22.11
C PRO A 31 -16.66 8.10 21.54
N SER A 32 -17.04 7.48 20.42
CA SER A 32 -18.35 7.63 19.77
C SER A 32 -19.25 6.40 19.89
N PHE A 33 -18.84 5.36 20.62
CA PHE A 33 -19.64 4.15 20.81
C PHE A 33 -20.45 4.26 22.10
N CYS A 34 -21.78 4.19 22.00
CA CYS A 34 -22.67 4.16 23.16
C CYS A 34 -23.70 3.03 23.03
N TYR A 35 -24.03 2.40 24.14
CA TYR A 35 -25.01 1.32 24.16
C TYR A 35 -25.88 1.33 25.42
N ASP A 36 -27.07 0.73 25.29
CA ASP A 36 -28.00 0.45 26.38
C ASP A 36 -28.15 -1.03 26.62
N ARG A 37 -28.28 -1.41 27.89
CA ARG A 37 -28.60 -2.76 28.33
C ARG A 37 -30.06 -2.84 28.76
N ILE A 38 -30.82 -3.78 28.20
CA ILE A 38 -32.17 -4.13 28.65
C ILE A 38 -32.16 -5.58 29.15
N GLU A 39 -32.23 -5.75 30.45
CA GLU A 39 -32.28 -7.06 31.08
C GLU A 39 -33.70 -7.43 31.48
N LYS A 40 -34.11 -8.67 31.21
CA LYS A 40 -35.40 -9.21 31.64
C LYS A 40 -35.25 -10.53 32.39
N PRO A 41 -36.09 -10.80 33.41
CA PRO A 41 -36.14 -12.10 34.05
C PRO A 41 -36.48 -13.22 33.07
N VAL A 42 -35.96 -14.42 33.33
CA VAL A 42 -36.23 -15.67 32.57
C VAL A 42 -37.72 -15.86 32.27
N THR A 43 -38.57 -15.63 33.27
CA THR A 43 -40.03 -15.80 33.19
C THR A 43 -40.72 -14.76 32.29
N GLU A 44 -40.10 -13.60 32.09
CA GLU A 44 -40.65 -12.47 31.33
C GLU A 44 -40.01 -12.31 29.95
N TRP A 45 -38.86 -12.96 29.70
CA TRP A 45 -38.09 -12.80 28.47
C TRP A 45 -38.89 -13.17 27.22
N MET A 46 -39.47 -14.37 27.18
CA MET A 46 -40.20 -14.85 26.00
C MET A 46 -41.47 -14.02 25.71
N PRO A 47 -42.33 -13.70 26.69
CA PRO A 47 -43.45 -12.78 26.48
C PRO A 47 -43.00 -11.37 26.04
N TRP A 48 -41.88 -10.86 26.54
CA TRP A 48 -41.33 -9.56 26.17
C TRP A 48 -40.76 -9.57 24.74
N LEU A 49 -39.99 -10.59 24.37
CA LEU A 49 -39.39 -10.76 23.05
C LEU A 49 -40.48 -10.85 21.96
N GLN A 50 -41.57 -11.59 22.24
CA GLN A 50 -42.72 -11.66 21.33
C GLN A 50 -43.37 -10.28 21.11
N LYS A 51 -43.54 -9.47 22.15
CA LYS A 51 -44.06 -8.10 22.03
C LYS A 51 -43.13 -7.19 21.21
N ILE A 52 -41.82 -7.29 21.41
CA ILE A 52 -40.83 -6.53 20.64
C ILE A 52 -40.78 -6.95 19.17
N ASN A 53 -40.80 -8.26 18.89
CA ASN A 53 -40.88 -8.80 17.55
C ASN A 53 -42.15 -8.33 16.82
N GLN A 54 -43.31 -8.35 17.49
CA GLN A 54 -44.57 -7.86 16.93
C GLN A 54 -44.55 -6.35 16.68
N LYS A 55 -44.01 -5.57 17.63
CA LYS A 55 -43.91 -4.09 17.52
C LYS A 55 -43.01 -3.65 16.37
N ASN A 56 -41.87 -4.31 16.19
CA ASN A 56 -40.84 -3.92 15.21
C ASN A 56 -40.82 -4.76 13.93
N LYS A 57 -41.71 -5.75 13.81
CA LYS A 57 -41.78 -6.73 12.71
C LYS A 57 -40.48 -7.53 12.54
N TRP A 58 -39.96 -8.06 13.63
CA TRP A 58 -38.77 -8.91 13.66
C TRP A 58 -39.12 -10.38 13.95
N HIS A 59 -38.19 -11.28 13.65
CA HIS A 59 -38.34 -12.72 13.82
C HIS A 59 -37.17 -13.31 14.65
N HIS A 60 -36.85 -12.70 15.78
CA HIS A 60 -35.77 -13.17 16.67
C HIS A 60 -36.28 -14.19 17.69
N THR A 61 -35.52 -15.24 17.99
CA THR A 61 -36.02 -16.40 18.76
C THR A 61 -35.30 -16.69 20.06
N ARG A 62 -34.10 -16.14 20.30
CA ARG A 62 -33.26 -16.46 21.47
C ARG A 62 -32.76 -15.20 22.18
N SER A 63 -31.99 -15.36 23.25
CA SER A 63 -31.25 -14.26 23.87
C SER A 63 -29.77 -14.36 23.44
N PRO A 64 -29.04 -13.24 23.26
CA PRO A 64 -29.50 -11.84 23.27
C PRO A 64 -30.01 -11.35 21.90
N ILE A 65 -30.77 -10.26 21.89
CA ILE A 65 -31.15 -9.51 20.69
C ILE A 65 -30.48 -8.13 20.68
N VAL A 66 -29.87 -7.77 19.56
CA VAL A 66 -29.14 -6.51 19.40
C VAL A 66 -29.69 -5.70 18.21
N TRP A 67 -29.84 -4.40 18.41
CA TRP A 67 -30.23 -3.45 17.37
C TRP A 67 -29.56 -2.09 17.57
N LYS A 68 -29.67 -1.20 16.57
CA LYS A 68 -29.19 0.18 16.65
C LYS A 68 -30.29 1.21 16.41
N GLU A 69 -30.15 2.36 17.05
CA GLU A 69 -31.03 3.52 16.97
C GLU A 69 -30.21 4.75 16.52
N LEU A 70 -30.76 5.56 15.62
CA LEU A 70 -30.12 6.79 15.16
C LEU A 70 -30.63 7.97 15.99
N LEU A 71 -29.73 8.84 16.47
CA LEU A 71 -30.02 10.14 17.10
C LEU A 71 -30.43 10.13 18.59
N MET A 72 -31.57 9.54 18.97
CA MET A 72 -32.11 9.57 20.36
C MET A 72 -32.82 8.26 20.75
N ALA A 73 -32.97 8.02 22.06
CA ALA A 73 -33.69 6.87 22.64
C ALA A 73 -35.11 6.74 22.07
N GLY A 74 -35.45 5.58 21.51
CA GLY A 74 -36.77 5.30 20.97
C GLY A 74 -36.99 5.73 19.51
N SER A 75 -35.91 6.03 18.78
CA SER A 75 -35.98 6.23 17.33
C SER A 75 -36.16 4.90 16.59
N LYS A 76 -36.35 4.94 15.27
CA LYS A 76 -36.64 3.74 14.46
C LYS A 76 -35.52 2.69 14.63
N PRO A 77 -35.81 1.49 15.16
CA PRO A 77 -34.77 0.53 15.47
C PRO A 77 -34.36 -0.27 14.23
N PHE A 78 -33.05 -0.46 14.04
CA PHE A 78 -32.45 -1.27 12.99
C PHE A 78 -31.87 -2.55 13.58
N TYR A 79 -32.50 -3.67 13.27
CA TYR A 79 -32.11 -5.00 13.74
C TYR A 79 -30.69 -5.38 13.28
N ILE A 80 -29.87 -5.89 14.20
CA ILE A 80 -28.52 -6.40 13.92
C ILE A 80 -28.52 -7.92 13.97
N GLY A 81 -28.98 -8.51 15.09
CA GLY A 81 -29.02 -9.96 15.24
C GLY A 81 -28.80 -10.42 16.67
N SER A 82 -28.23 -11.61 16.83
CA SER A 82 -27.81 -12.18 18.13
C SER A 82 -26.37 -11.77 18.46
N ALA A 83 -25.79 -12.39 19.49
CA ALA A 83 -24.41 -12.20 19.90
C ALA A 83 -23.42 -12.35 18.73
N SER A 84 -23.55 -13.41 17.92
CA SER A 84 -22.65 -13.69 16.80
C SER A 84 -22.68 -12.61 15.73
N GLU A 85 -23.88 -12.20 15.30
CA GLU A 85 -24.04 -11.17 14.27
C GLU A 85 -23.61 -9.79 14.79
N PHE A 86 -23.76 -9.53 16.10
CA PHE A 86 -23.23 -8.32 16.71
C PHE A 86 -21.69 -8.32 16.75
N LEU A 87 -21.06 -9.45 17.06
CA LEU A 87 -19.59 -9.56 17.03
C LEU A 87 -19.05 -9.41 15.60
N GLU A 88 -19.68 -10.02 14.60
CA GLU A 88 -19.33 -9.83 13.20
C GLU A 88 -19.56 -8.39 12.74
N TYR A 89 -20.63 -7.75 13.23
CA TYR A 89 -20.87 -6.33 13.00
C TYR A 89 -19.76 -5.47 13.61
N CYS A 90 -19.36 -5.73 14.85
CA CYS A 90 -18.27 -5.01 15.51
C CYS A 90 -16.94 -5.24 14.80
N TYR A 91 -16.69 -6.47 14.36
CA TYR A 91 -15.52 -6.85 13.59
C TYR A 91 -15.41 -6.10 12.27
N SER A 92 -16.47 -6.13 11.48
CA SER A 92 -16.51 -5.52 10.15
C SER A 92 -16.55 -3.99 10.19
N TYR A 93 -17.27 -3.40 11.15
CA TYR A 93 -17.48 -1.96 11.22
C TYR A 93 -16.40 -1.22 12.02
N TYR A 94 -15.91 -1.80 13.12
CA TYR A 94 -14.88 -1.18 13.98
C TYR A 94 -13.47 -1.78 13.81
N LYS A 95 -13.28 -2.75 12.89
CA LYS A 95 -12.00 -3.44 12.64
C LYS A 95 -11.43 -4.06 13.92
N PHE A 96 -12.26 -4.86 14.59
CA PHE A 96 -12.06 -5.39 15.94
C PHE A 96 -10.94 -6.46 16.09
N ASP A 97 -10.04 -6.58 15.11
CA ASP A 97 -8.91 -7.53 15.10
C ASP A 97 -7.75 -7.18 16.05
N VAL A 98 -7.66 -5.93 16.53
CA VAL A 98 -6.44 -5.44 17.20
C VAL A 98 -6.43 -5.74 18.71
N TYR A 99 -7.53 -6.19 19.29
CA TYR A 99 -7.62 -6.27 20.75
C TYR A 99 -8.49 -7.43 21.25
N PHE A 100 -8.07 -8.69 21.08
CA PHE A 100 -8.31 -9.77 22.07
C PHE A 100 -7.33 -10.93 21.78
N SER A 101 -6.63 -11.49 22.78
CA SER A 101 -7.12 -12.51 23.74
C SER A 101 -6.00 -12.88 24.75
N PRO A 102 -6.21 -13.56 25.91
CA PRO A 102 -7.44 -13.95 26.65
C PRO A 102 -7.39 -13.78 28.20
N LEU A 103 -8.55 -13.89 28.86
CA LEU A 103 -8.69 -14.56 30.17
C LEU A 103 -10.16 -14.91 30.55
N ARG A 104 -11.19 -14.37 29.88
CA ARG A 104 -12.62 -14.60 30.24
C ARG A 104 -13.47 -15.40 29.25
N PHE A 105 -12.92 -15.85 28.12
CA PHE A 105 -13.69 -16.54 27.06
C PHE A 105 -13.19 -17.98 26.83
N GLU A 106 -12.92 -18.67 27.94
CA GLU A 106 -12.23 -19.98 28.03
C GLU A 106 -13.08 -21.19 27.59
N HIS A 107 -14.36 -20.98 27.28
CA HIS A 107 -15.26 -22.04 26.80
C HIS A 107 -15.32 -22.15 25.27
N LEU A 108 -14.63 -21.27 24.54
CA LEU A 108 -14.46 -21.36 23.07
C LEU A 108 -13.19 -22.15 22.68
N THR A 109 -12.52 -22.82 23.63
CA THR A 109 -11.05 -22.88 23.70
C THR A 109 -10.43 -24.29 23.61
N ASP A 110 -11.09 -25.33 23.11
CA ASP A 110 -10.43 -26.66 23.06
C ASP A 110 -9.46 -26.84 21.87
N ASN A 111 -9.69 -26.18 20.72
CA ASN A 111 -8.75 -26.24 19.59
C ASN A 111 -7.59 -25.25 19.68
N PHE A 112 -7.67 -24.29 20.60
CA PHE A 112 -6.64 -23.24 20.80
C PHE A 112 -5.45 -23.76 21.63
N LEU A 113 -5.63 -24.81 22.43
CA LEU A 113 -4.61 -25.35 23.34
C LEU A 113 -3.41 -25.99 22.62
N GLN A 114 -3.64 -26.67 21.49
CA GLN A 114 -2.56 -27.22 20.66
C GLN A 114 -1.70 -26.10 20.03
N PHE A 115 -2.32 -24.99 19.65
CA PHE A 115 -1.65 -23.82 19.10
C PHE A 115 -0.87 -23.04 20.17
N GLN A 116 -1.45 -22.86 21.37
CA GLN A 116 -0.79 -22.24 22.52
C GLN A 116 0.46 -22.99 22.99
N LYS A 117 0.47 -24.33 22.97
CA LYS A 117 1.64 -25.13 23.37
C LYS A 117 2.83 -24.94 22.44
N LYS A 118 2.59 -24.71 21.15
CA LYS A 118 3.63 -24.43 20.14
C LYS A 118 4.19 -23.01 20.30
N ILE A 119 3.33 -22.02 20.51
CA ILE A 119 3.73 -20.61 20.73
C ILE A 119 4.51 -20.45 22.05
N LYS A 120 4.07 -21.08 23.15
CA LYS A 120 4.75 -20.98 24.46
C LYS A 120 6.18 -21.52 24.47
N GLN A 121 6.51 -22.50 23.64
CA GLN A 121 7.88 -23.02 23.53
C GLN A 121 8.81 -22.08 22.75
N GLU A 122 8.28 -21.30 21.81
CA GLU A 122 9.04 -20.32 21.01
C GLU A 122 9.20 -18.97 21.74
N THR A 123 8.22 -18.52 22.54
CA THR A 123 8.27 -17.23 23.28
C THR A 123 9.25 -17.24 24.46
N ILE A 124 9.38 -18.35 25.20
CA ILE A 124 10.24 -18.44 26.40
C ILE A 124 11.74 -18.34 26.07
N ALA A 125 12.14 -18.63 24.82
CA ALA A 125 13.53 -18.48 24.37
C ALA A 125 13.93 -17.03 24.06
N LEU A 126 12.98 -16.15 23.75
CA LEU A 126 13.23 -14.77 23.33
C LEU A 126 13.20 -13.77 24.52
N ASP A 127 12.30 -13.95 25.49
CA ASP A 127 12.15 -13.03 26.63
C ASP A 127 13.33 -13.01 27.63
N ARG A 128 14.25 -13.99 27.56
CA ARG A 128 15.44 -14.03 28.42
C ARG A 128 16.60 -13.17 27.91
N LEU A 129 16.55 -12.66 26.67
CA LEU A 129 17.63 -11.86 26.10
C LEU A 129 17.40 -10.33 26.23
N ASP A 130 16.14 -9.88 26.30
CA ASP A 130 15.81 -8.45 26.16
C ASP A 130 15.76 -7.63 27.47
N ASN A 131 15.70 -8.27 28.64
CA ASN A 131 15.47 -7.56 29.91
C ASN A 131 16.74 -6.98 30.60
N THR A 132 17.90 -6.94 29.94
CA THR A 132 19.15 -6.44 30.58
C THR A 132 19.67 -5.12 29.98
N ILE A 133 19.02 -4.51 28.98
CA ILE A 133 19.53 -3.26 28.36
C ILE A 133 18.41 -2.21 28.24
N LEU A 134 17.83 -1.82 29.37
CA LEU A 134 16.95 -0.64 29.49
C LEU A 134 17.48 0.31 30.57
N VAL A 135 18.68 0.87 30.35
CA VAL A 135 19.09 2.18 30.86
C VAL A 135 20.11 2.75 29.88
N GLU A 136 19.68 3.65 28.98
CA GLU A 136 20.37 4.87 28.51
C GLU A 136 19.78 5.40 27.18
N ASN A 137 19.17 6.58 27.25
CA ASN A 137 18.98 7.58 26.19
C ASN A 137 18.09 7.26 24.97
N SER A 138 16.75 7.40 25.08
CA SER A 138 15.88 7.59 23.91
C SER A 138 15.57 9.07 23.69
N THR A 139 16.44 9.78 22.96
CA THR A 139 16.07 11.01 22.27
C THR A 139 14.97 10.68 21.24
N GLU A 140 13.83 11.38 21.28
CA GLU A 140 12.82 11.35 20.21
C GLU A 140 13.49 11.76 18.88
N ASN A 141 13.86 10.79 18.03
CA ASN A 141 14.51 11.06 16.76
C ASN A 141 13.48 11.60 15.76
N LYS A 142 13.32 12.93 15.72
CA LYS A 142 12.50 13.60 14.70
C LYS A 142 13.25 13.65 13.37
N VAL A 143 12.56 13.32 12.29
CA VAL A 143 13.10 13.18 10.93
C VAL A 143 12.96 14.49 10.16
N THR A 144 13.98 14.85 9.38
CA THR A 144 13.95 15.98 8.45
C THR A 144 13.95 15.48 7.00
N ILE A 145 13.04 15.99 6.18
CA ILE A 145 12.82 15.56 4.80
C ILE A 145 13.11 16.71 3.84
N CYS A 146 13.82 16.45 2.74
CA CYS A 146 13.99 17.37 1.63
C CYS A 146 13.29 16.83 0.39
N ILE A 147 12.49 17.65 -0.29
CA ILE A 147 11.85 17.33 -1.57
C ILE A 147 12.44 18.22 -2.64
N SER A 148 13.11 17.60 -3.62
CA SER A 148 13.62 18.25 -4.81
C SER A 148 12.63 18.05 -5.97
N GLY A 149 12.47 19.07 -6.83
CA GLY A 149 11.45 19.10 -7.89
C GLY A 149 10.05 19.36 -7.35
N ALA A 150 9.95 20.19 -6.31
CA ALA A 150 8.70 20.44 -5.58
C ALA A 150 7.64 21.22 -6.38
N GLY A 151 8.00 21.82 -7.52
CA GLY A 151 7.05 22.34 -8.50
C GLY A 151 6.26 21.25 -9.22
N ASN A 152 6.66 19.98 -9.10
CA ASN A 152 5.88 18.85 -9.57
C ASN A 152 4.54 18.77 -8.80
N PRO A 153 3.39 18.70 -9.50
CA PRO A 153 2.10 18.58 -8.84
C PRO A 153 1.94 17.41 -7.86
N LEU A 154 2.73 16.33 -8.00
CA LEU A 154 2.78 15.23 -7.04
C LEU A 154 3.31 15.65 -5.67
N ALA A 155 4.16 16.68 -5.61
CA ALA A 155 4.76 17.16 -4.38
C ALA A 155 3.71 17.56 -3.34
N LEU A 156 2.63 18.23 -3.76
CA LEU A 156 1.54 18.63 -2.87
C LEU A 156 0.87 17.43 -2.18
N PHE A 157 0.63 16.35 -2.91
CA PHE A 157 0.04 15.13 -2.35
C PHE A 157 0.99 14.41 -1.42
N ILE A 158 2.28 14.39 -1.76
CA ILE A 158 3.32 13.81 -0.91
C ILE A 158 3.43 14.61 0.39
N ILE A 159 3.52 15.93 0.30
CA ILE A 159 3.61 16.81 1.47
C ILE A 159 2.38 16.64 2.34
N SER A 160 1.18 16.68 1.77
CA SER A 160 -0.08 16.46 2.51
C SER A 160 -0.08 15.11 3.24
N GLY A 161 0.29 14.02 2.57
CA GLY A 161 0.35 12.71 3.21
C GLY A 161 1.46 12.56 4.25
N LEU A 162 2.59 13.28 4.10
CA LEU A 162 3.64 13.35 5.12
C LEU A 162 3.16 14.15 6.33
N LEU A 163 2.42 15.24 6.08
CA LEU A 163 1.75 16.01 7.12
C LEU A 163 0.70 15.17 7.84
N ASP A 164 0.10 14.12 7.29
CA ASP A 164 -0.77 13.26 8.12
C ASP A 164 0.02 12.38 9.11
N VAL A 165 1.33 12.21 8.92
CA VAL A 165 2.22 11.37 9.74
C VAL A 165 2.97 12.22 10.80
N LYS A 166 2.39 13.37 11.24
CA LYS A 166 3.06 14.46 12.01
C LYS A 166 3.94 14.07 13.19
N GLN A 167 3.68 12.95 13.85
CA GLN A 167 4.23 12.67 15.18
C GLN A 167 5.78 12.62 15.19
N ASN A 168 6.42 12.30 14.07
CA ASN A 168 7.87 12.10 14.00
C ASN A 168 8.61 12.95 12.95
N ILE A 169 7.94 13.92 12.30
CA ILE A 169 8.57 14.79 11.29
C ILE A 169 8.88 16.15 11.90
N TYR A 170 10.14 16.58 11.85
CA TYR A 170 10.58 17.89 12.35
C TYR A 170 10.35 19.00 11.32
N LYS A 171 10.78 18.76 10.07
CA LYS A 171 10.80 19.78 9.02
C LYS A 171 10.74 19.14 7.64
N ILE A 172 10.02 19.77 6.71
CA ILE A 172 10.00 19.43 5.29
C ILE A 172 10.58 20.61 4.51
N TYR A 173 11.75 20.43 3.89
CA TYR A 173 12.32 21.38 2.97
C TYR A 173 11.83 21.12 1.55
N ILE A 174 11.47 22.18 0.83
CA ILE A 174 11.09 22.11 -0.59
C ILE A 174 12.06 22.92 -1.44
N TYR A 175 12.46 22.35 -2.57
CA TYR A 175 13.39 22.95 -3.52
C TYR A 175 12.97 22.62 -4.95
N ASP A 176 13.09 23.58 -5.85
CA ASP A 176 12.93 23.39 -7.29
C ASP A 176 13.79 24.42 -8.03
N GLU A 177 14.61 23.96 -8.98
CA GLU A 177 15.52 24.82 -9.75
C GLU A 177 14.83 25.49 -10.95
N GLU A 178 13.76 24.88 -11.49
CA GLU A 178 13.02 25.39 -12.65
C GLU A 178 11.81 26.26 -12.24
N CYS A 179 11.35 26.15 -10.99
CA CYS A 179 10.20 26.91 -10.48
C CYS A 179 10.61 28.31 -10.00
N SER A 180 9.73 29.32 -10.21
CA SER A 180 9.98 30.67 -9.70
C SER A 180 9.91 30.71 -8.17
N GLN A 181 10.68 31.60 -7.55
CA GLN A 181 10.64 31.83 -6.10
C GLN A 181 9.20 32.10 -5.62
N THR A 182 8.46 32.95 -6.32
CA THR A 182 7.06 33.27 -6.01
C THR A 182 6.14 32.05 -6.01
N SER A 183 6.34 31.11 -6.94
CA SER A 183 5.56 29.88 -7.01
C SER A 183 5.91 28.93 -5.87
N MET A 184 7.19 28.87 -5.48
CA MET A 184 7.66 28.07 -4.35
C MET A 184 7.19 28.62 -3.00
N GLU A 185 7.21 29.94 -2.83
CA GLU A 185 6.65 30.62 -1.65
C GLU A 185 5.14 30.38 -1.53
N PHE A 186 4.42 30.35 -2.66
CA PHE A 186 3.02 29.96 -2.69
C PHE A 186 2.81 28.51 -2.24
N ILE A 187 3.59 27.56 -2.76
CA ILE A 187 3.52 26.14 -2.33
C ILE A 187 3.82 26.00 -0.83
N GLU A 188 4.85 26.68 -0.32
CA GLU A 188 5.16 26.70 1.12
C GLU A 188 3.96 27.21 1.93
N HIS A 189 3.35 28.31 1.50
CA HIS A 189 2.21 28.92 2.17
C HIS A 189 1.01 27.97 2.19
N GLU A 190 0.62 27.43 1.04
CA GLU A 190 -0.52 26.52 0.91
C GLU A 190 -0.33 25.25 1.75
N CYS A 191 0.83 24.61 1.68
CA CYS A 191 1.09 23.38 2.42
C CYS A 191 1.10 23.60 3.94
N ASN A 192 1.51 24.76 4.43
CA ASN A 192 1.44 25.08 5.87
C ASN A 192 0.01 25.44 6.32
N TYR A 193 -0.90 25.78 5.41
CA TYR A 193 -2.30 26.10 5.72
C TYR A 193 -3.20 24.84 5.73
N VAL A 194 -2.81 23.79 5.00
CA VAL A 194 -3.52 22.51 4.97
C VAL A 194 -3.34 21.75 6.29
N GLY A 195 -4.39 21.72 7.12
CA GLY A 195 -4.54 20.73 8.18
C GLY A 195 -3.99 21.07 9.57
N THR A 196 -3.82 22.34 9.97
CA THR A 196 -3.68 22.70 11.40
C THR A 196 -4.24 24.06 11.77
N GLU A 197 -4.83 24.13 12.96
CA GLU A 197 -4.67 25.24 13.89
C GLU A 197 -3.15 25.45 14.15
N TYR A 198 -2.49 26.34 13.37
CA TYR A 198 -1.20 27.02 13.60
C TYR A 198 -0.04 26.31 14.36
N LEU A 199 0.18 25.00 14.22
CA LEU A 199 1.34 24.32 14.80
C LEU A 199 2.58 24.41 13.89
N GLY A 200 3.13 25.62 13.76
CA GLY A 200 4.47 25.88 13.21
C GLY A 200 4.64 25.68 11.70
N LYS A 201 5.52 26.48 11.09
CA LYS A 201 5.90 26.35 9.66
C LYS A 201 6.77 25.10 9.44
N LEU A 202 6.12 23.93 9.32
CA LEU A 202 6.79 22.65 9.10
C LEU A 202 7.41 22.57 7.71
N VAL A 203 6.71 23.10 6.71
CA VAL A 203 7.19 23.18 5.33
C VAL A 203 7.98 24.48 5.15
N LYS A 204 9.15 24.41 4.52
CA LYS A 204 10.00 25.58 4.25
C LYS A 204 10.68 25.48 2.89
N TYR A 205 10.54 26.51 2.07
CA TYR A 205 11.28 26.67 0.83
C TYR A 205 12.74 27.03 1.10
N VAL A 206 13.64 26.48 0.28
CA VAL A 206 15.05 26.85 0.23
C VAL A 206 15.45 27.20 -1.21
N ASP A 207 16.25 28.25 -1.36
CA ASP A 207 16.82 28.70 -2.64
C ASP A 207 17.96 27.79 -3.11
N LYS A 208 18.67 27.16 -2.17
CA LYS A 208 19.78 26.24 -2.42
C LYS A 208 19.54 24.93 -1.70
N ILE A 209 19.40 23.85 -2.47
CA ILE A 209 19.19 22.50 -1.93
C ILE A 209 20.26 22.08 -0.91
N GLY A 210 21.51 22.54 -1.06
CA GLY A 210 22.60 22.22 -0.14
C GLY A 210 22.29 22.59 1.31
N VAL A 211 21.54 23.68 1.55
CA VAL A 211 21.12 24.10 2.90
C VAL A 211 20.22 23.02 3.52
N ALA A 212 19.26 22.51 2.76
CA ALA A 212 18.37 21.44 3.24
C ALA A 212 19.14 20.13 3.48
N LEU A 213 20.04 19.74 2.57
CA LEU A 213 20.76 18.46 2.63
C LEU A 213 21.68 18.32 3.86
N THR A 214 22.16 19.42 4.43
CA THR A 214 23.03 19.38 5.63
C THR A 214 22.33 18.81 6.86
N SER A 215 21.00 18.90 6.93
CA SER A 215 20.20 18.49 8.09
C SER A 215 19.11 17.46 7.74
N SER A 216 19.05 17.01 6.48
CA SER A 216 18.03 16.06 6.03
C SER A 216 18.45 14.62 6.26
N ASP A 217 17.50 13.81 6.71
CA ASP A 217 17.62 12.36 6.86
C ASP A 217 17.10 11.64 5.60
N LEU A 218 16.14 12.25 4.90
CA LEU A 218 15.55 11.73 3.67
C LEU A 218 15.53 12.80 2.57
N LEU A 219 16.01 12.46 1.38
CA LEU A 219 15.86 13.22 0.15
C LEU A 219 14.91 12.51 -0.81
N ILE A 220 13.84 13.19 -1.20
CA ILE A 220 12.87 12.75 -2.21
C ILE A 220 13.16 13.52 -3.51
N ILE A 221 13.55 12.82 -4.57
CA ILE A 221 13.89 13.42 -5.86
C ILE A 221 12.72 13.25 -6.85
N LEU A 222 11.93 14.30 -7.01
CA LEU A 222 10.89 14.37 -8.04
C LEU A 222 11.42 14.88 -9.38
N ASP A 223 12.64 15.41 -9.43
CA ASP A 223 13.26 15.92 -10.65
C ASP A 223 13.45 14.80 -11.68
N TYR A 224 13.01 15.08 -12.91
CA TYR A 224 13.33 14.32 -14.10
C TYR A 224 13.09 15.20 -15.33
N VAL A 225 13.72 14.84 -16.46
CA VAL A 225 13.40 15.46 -17.73
C VAL A 225 12.28 14.64 -18.39
N PRO A 226 11.09 15.20 -18.66
CA PRO A 226 10.03 14.48 -19.37
C PRO A 226 10.44 14.09 -20.78
N PHE A 227 9.94 12.94 -21.26
CA PHE A 227 10.16 12.54 -22.64
C PHE A 227 9.36 13.45 -23.59
N GLN A 228 10.02 13.96 -24.62
CA GLN A 228 9.40 14.73 -25.69
C GLN A 228 9.53 13.94 -26.98
N SER A 229 8.49 13.93 -27.81
CA SER A 229 8.50 13.24 -29.12
C SER A 229 9.55 13.79 -30.09
N THR A 230 10.12 14.95 -29.80
CA THR A 230 11.25 15.55 -30.50
C THR A 230 12.60 14.92 -30.17
N TYR A 231 12.70 14.13 -29.10
CA TYR A 231 13.95 13.53 -28.66
C TYR A 231 14.14 12.12 -29.22
N SER A 232 15.39 11.78 -29.55
CA SER A 232 15.83 10.39 -29.53
C SER A 232 15.81 9.86 -28.09
N ILE A 233 15.68 8.55 -27.93
CA ILE A 233 15.73 7.93 -26.58
C ILE A 233 17.11 8.22 -25.94
N GLY A 234 18.20 8.12 -26.71
CA GLY A 234 19.54 8.47 -26.24
C GLY A 234 19.65 9.92 -25.75
N GLN A 235 19.02 10.88 -26.43
CA GLN A 235 19.05 12.28 -26.03
C GLN A 235 18.28 12.52 -24.74
N TRP A 236 17.12 11.88 -24.58
CA TRP A 236 16.32 11.97 -23.37
C TRP A 236 17.04 11.39 -22.14
N LEU A 237 17.68 10.22 -22.29
CA LEU A 237 18.51 9.60 -21.26
C LEU A 237 19.70 10.49 -20.90
N TYR A 238 20.39 11.05 -21.90
CA TYR A 238 21.52 11.95 -21.67
C TYR A 238 21.13 13.21 -20.89
N LYS A 239 19.96 13.79 -21.16
CA LYS A 239 19.45 14.94 -20.40
C LYS A 239 19.16 14.57 -18.95
N ASN A 240 18.50 13.43 -18.72
CA ASN A 240 18.26 12.92 -17.37
C ASN A 240 19.59 12.61 -16.65
N LYS A 241 20.58 12.05 -17.34
CA LYS A 241 21.91 11.79 -16.77
C LYS A 241 22.57 13.07 -16.26
N LYS A 242 22.58 14.15 -17.04
CA LYS A 242 23.12 15.44 -16.61
C LYS A 242 22.41 16.00 -15.37
N LEU A 243 21.09 15.88 -15.32
CA LEU A 243 20.31 16.32 -14.17
C LEU A 243 20.70 15.53 -12.91
N MET A 244 20.82 14.20 -13.02
CA MET A 244 21.23 13.34 -11.92
C MET A 244 22.69 13.55 -11.50
N GLU A 245 23.60 13.82 -12.45
CA GLU A 245 24.99 14.20 -12.18
C GLU A 245 25.06 15.47 -11.32
N ASN A 246 24.27 16.50 -11.67
CA ASN A 246 24.19 17.74 -10.90
C ASN A 246 23.66 17.51 -9.47
N ILE A 247 22.64 16.67 -9.31
CA ILE A 247 22.10 16.31 -7.99
C ILE A 247 23.14 15.52 -7.19
N ALA A 248 23.84 14.57 -7.80
CA ALA A 248 24.88 13.79 -7.12
C ALA A 248 26.04 14.67 -6.62
N ILE A 249 26.45 15.69 -7.39
CA ILE A 249 27.44 16.69 -6.95
C ILE A 249 26.96 17.42 -5.69
N LYS A 250 25.69 17.87 -5.70
CA LYS A 250 25.07 18.57 -4.55
C LYS A 250 25.02 17.66 -3.30
N ILE A 251 24.66 16.37 -3.47
CA ILE A 251 24.67 15.36 -2.40
C ILE A 251 26.08 15.18 -1.84
N ASN A 252 27.07 14.92 -2.69
CA ASN A 252 28.46 14.69 -2.25
C ASN A 252 29.05 15.89 -1.52
N ALA A 253 28.70 17.12 -1.92
CA ALA A 253 29.17 18.32 -1.26
C ALA A 253 28.57 18.52 0.14
N THR A 254 27.27 18.24 0.34
CA THR A 254 26.53 18.78 1.50
C THR A 254 25.81 17.74 2.36
N ALA A 255 25.42 16.60 1.81
CA ALA A 255 24.58 15.61 2.51
C ALA A 255 25.26 14.98 3.73
N THR A 256 24.49 14.50 4.69
CA THR A 256 25.02 13.64 5.77
C THR A 256 25.27 12.22 5.24
N PRO A 257 26.24 11.45 5.79
CA PRO A 257 26.48 10.07 5.35
C PRO A 257 25.29 9.12 5.55
N LYS A 258 24.36 9.49 6.46
CA LYS A 258 23.15 8.74 6.80
C LYS A 258 21.95 9.07 5.92
N LEU A 259 22.08 10.01 4.97
CA LEU A 259 20.99 10.41 4.09
C LEU A 259 20.44 9.21 3.30
N TYR A 260 19.12 9.04 3.35
CA TYR A 260 18.35 8.17 2.47
C TYR A 260 17.90 8.93 1.24
N VAL A 261 17.93 8.30 0.07
CA VAL A 261 17.55 8.92 -1.19
C VAL A 261 16.47 8.08 -1.86
N VAL A 262 15.31 8.69 -2.10
CA VAL A 262 14.18 8.04 -2.75
C VAL A 262 13.84 8.75 -4.04
N LEU A 263 13.67 7.98 -5.12
CA LEU A 263 13.25 8.48 -6.43
C LEU A 263 11.83 8.00 -6.73
N PRO A 264 10.80 8.85 -6.52
CA PRO A 264 9.46 8.62 -7.03
C PRO A 264 9.20 9.34 -8.36
N ASN A 265 10.24 9.70 -9.12
CA ASN A 265 10.07 10.42 -10.39
C ASN A 265 9.37 9.57 -11.47
N LEU A 266 8.71 10.25 -12.41
CA LEU A 266 7.95 9.65 -13.51
C LEU A 266 8.82 9.41 -14.77
N GLY A 267 10.10 9.76 -14.70
CA GLY A 267 11.06 9.58 -15.78
C GLY A 267 11.68 8.18 -15.80
N PRO A 268 12.92 8.04 -16.29
CA PRO A 268 13.63 6.77 -16.30
C PRO A 268 14.19 6.47 -14.89
N ALA A 269 13.30 6.17 -13.95
CA ALA A 269 13.59 6.21 -12.52
C ALA A 269 14.73 5.28 -12.07
N CYS A 270 14.76 4.02 -12.52
CA CYS A 270 15.85 3.09 -12.20
C CYS A 270 17.17 3.51 -12.88
N TYR A 271 17.13 4.10 -14.07
CA TYR A 271 18.30 4.67 -14.73
C TYR A 271 18.87 5.84 -13.93
N ASN A 272 18.00 6.77 -13.51
CA ASN A 272 18.37 7.92 -12.71
C ASN A 272 19.00 7.50 -11.37
N ALA A 273 18.38 6.54 -10.68
CA ALA A 273 18.89 6.00 -9.44
C ALA A 273 20.24 5.29 -9.63
N THR A 274 20.42 4.55 -10.73
CA THR A 274 21.70 3.90 -11.05
C THR A 274 22.81 4.92 -11.26
N ILE A 275 22.52 6.04 -11.94
CA ILE A 275 23.48 7.12 -12.13
C ILE A 275 23.85 7.77 -10.79
N ILE A 276 22.87 8.10 -9.96
CA ILE A 276 23.13 8.65 -8.62
C ILE A 276 23.97 7.66 -7.81
N ALA A 277 23.54 6.40 -7.69
CA ALA A 277 24.22 5.36 -6.92
C ALA A 277 25.68 5.14 -7.36
N ASN A 278 26.00 5.34 -8.64
CA ASN A 278 27.36 5.23 -9.16
C ASN A 278 28.23 6.48 -8.91
N LEU A 279 27.62 7.66 -8.74
CA LEU A 279 28.32 8.94 -8.59
C LEU A 279 28.41 9.42 -7.15
N VAL A 280 27.51 8.98 -6.27
CA VAL A 280 27.58 9.33 -4.85
C VAL A 280 28.73 8.59 -4.19
N THR A 281 29.51 9.34 -3.41
CA THR A 281 30.67 8.82 -2.67
C THR A 281 30.51 8.99 -1.16
N LYS A 282 29.65 9.93 -0.74
CA LYS A 282 29.45 10.28 0.68
C LYS A 282 28.42 9.40 1.40
N ILE A 283 27.43 8.89 0.67
CA ILE A 283 26.34 8.08 1.20
C ILE A 283 26.46 6.64 0.73
N ASN A 284 25.87 5.69 1.46
CA ASN A 284 25.81 4.30 1.02
C ASN A 284 24.93 4.20 -0.24
N LYS A 285 25.44 3.58 -1.31
CA LYS A 285 24.66 3.34 -2.55
C LYS A 285 23.38 2.54 -2.31
N ASN A 286 23.33 1.69 -1.28
CA ASN A 286 22.13 0.93 -0.90
C ASN A 286 21.02 1.83 -0.32
N ASN A 287 21.35 3.06 0.09
CA ASN A 287 20.38 4.06 0.54
C ASN A 287 19.67 4.76 -0.62
N VAL A 288 20.04 4.48 -1.88
CA VAL A 288 19.39 5.03 -3.06
C VAL A 288 18.36 4.02 -3.57
N VAL A 289 17.08 4.35 -3.46
CA VAL A 289 15.98 3.46 -3.85
C VAL A 289 14.95 4.16 -4.73
N VAL A 290 14.20 3.37 -5.50
CA VAL A 290 13.17 3.86 -6.43
C VAL A 290 11.82 3.31 -6.01
N VAL A 291 10.81 4.17 -5.93
CA VAL A 291 9.43 3.75 -5.66
C VAL A 291 8.84 3.14 -6.94
N THR A 292 8.47 1.85 -6.88
CA THR A 292 7.95 1.12 -8.06
C THR A 292 6.62 0.42 -7.84
N SER A 293 6.19 0.26 -6.58
CA SER A 293 4.90 -0.37 -6.23
C SER A 293 3.68 0.36 -6.83
N ASP A 294 3.82 1.61 -7.26
CA ASP A 294 2.77 2.39 -7.92
C ASP A 294 2.20 1.71 -9.17
N ILE A 295 3.06 1.03 -9.94
CA ILE A 295 2.65 0.33 -11.15
C ILE A 295 1.76 -0.87 -10.80
N GLY A 296 2.11 -1.62 -9.75
CA GLY A 296 1.30 -2.71 -9.24
C GLY A 296 -0.05 -2.22 -8.70
N LEU A 297 -0.05 -1.12 -7.93
CA LEU A 297 -1.26 -0.49 -7.40
C LEU A 297 -2.21 -0.01 -8.51
N GLU A 298 -1.67 0.47 -9.63
CA GLU A 298 -2.47 0.90 -10.78
C GLU A 298 -3.24 -0.28 -11.41
N MET A 299 -2.61 -1.45 -11.47
CA MET A 299 -3.20 -2.65 -12.08
C MET A 299 -4.08 -3.46 -11.12
N ALA A 300 -3.84 -3.37 -9.81
CA ALA A 300 -4.51 -4.20 -8.80
C ALA A 300 -6.05 -4.19 -8.89
N PRO A 301 -6.74 -3.04 -9.08
CA PRO A 301 -8.20 -3.03 -9.16
C PRO A 301 -8.74 -3.73 -10.42
N VAL A 302 -7.99 -3.73 -11.53
CA VAL A 302 -8.41 -4.46 -12.75
C VAL A 302 -8.19 -5.95 -12.56
N ALA A 303 -7.04 -6.35 -12.02
CA ALA A 303 -6.73 -7.75 -11.77
C ALA A 303 -7.71 -8.37 -10.75
N ALA A 304 -8.00 -7.66 -9.66
CA ALA A 304 -8.98 -8.06 -8.64
C ALA A 304 -10.38 -8.26 -9.24
N GLU A 305 -10.81 -7.37 -10.14
CA GLU A 305 -12.10 -7.46 -10.82
C GLU A 305 -12.18 -8.69 -11.75
N ILE A 306 -11.14 -8.97 -12.54
CA ILE A 306 -11.13 -10.12 -13.46
C ILE A 306 -11.06 -11.44 -12.69
N ALA A 307 -10.26 -11.49 -11.62
CA ALA A 307 -10.09 -12.68 -10.81
C ALA A 307 -11.21 -12.89 -9.77
N GLU A 308 -12.16 -11.96 -9.68
CA GLU A 308 -13.25 -11.94 -8.68
C GLU A 308 -12.74 -12.03 -7.22
N VAL A 309 -11.55 -11.45 -6.97
CA VAL A 309 -10.95 -11.39 -5.64
C VAL A 309 -11.21 -10.01 -5.02
N PRO A 310 -11.72 -9.93 -3.78
CA PRO A 310 -11.83 -8.64 -3.10
C PRO A 310 -10.47 -7.96 -2.99
N LEU A 311 -10.36 -6.70 -3.41
CA LEU A 311 -9.09 -5.97 -3.44
C LEU A 311 -8.37 -5.97 -2.08
N ARG A 312 -9.12 -5.93 -0.97
CA ARG A 312 -8.58 -6.01 0.40
C ARG A 312 -7.85 -7.32 0.73
N ASN A 313 -8.16 -8.39 0.00
CA ASN A 313 -7.54 -9.70 0.15
C ASN A 313 -6.35 -9.88 -0.80
N MET A 314 -6.13 -8.94 -1.73
CA MET A 314 -5.07 -9.03 -2.72
C MET A 314 -3.89 -8.14 -2.29
N PHE A 315 -2.67 -8.69 -2.34
CA PHE A 315 -1.46 -7.92 -2.11
C PHE A 315 -1.11 -7.09 -3.35
N CYS A 316 -0.30 -6.05 -3.18
CA CYS A 316 0.16 -5.25 -4.32
C CYS A 316 0.94 -6.15 -5.30
N PRO A 317 0.58 -6.16 -6.59
CA PRO A 317 1.34 -6.92 -7.58
C PRO A 317 2.82 -6.56 -7.58
N PRO A 318 3.72 -7.55 -7.57
CA PRO A 318 5.15 -7.30 -7.59
C PRO A 318 5.59 -6.68 -8.92
N VAL A 319 6.50 -5.70 -8.84
CA VAL A 319 7.01 -4.98 -10.02
C VAL A 319 8.47 -5.32 -10.21
N TRP A 320 8.78 -5.85 -11.39
CA TRP A 320 10.11 -6.25 -11.82
C TRP A 320 10.58 -5.36 -12.96
N GLY A 321 11.87 -5.04 -13.04
CA GLY A 321 12.43 -4.36 -14.22
C GLY A 321 13.18 -3.07 -13.94
N PHE A 322 13.60 -2.44 -15.02
CA PHE A 322 14.24 -1.12 -15.03
C PHE A 322 13.17 -0.05 -15.22
N VAL A 323 12.44 0.22 -14.13
CA VAL A 323 11.24 1.08 -14.12
C VAL A 323 11.55 2.46 -14.71
N GLY A 324 10.61 2.91 -15.55
CA GLY A 324 10.76 4.09 -16.41
C GLY A 324 11.30 3.80 -17.81
N ILE A 325 11.81 2.58 -18.04
CA ILE A 325 12.26 2.12 -19.36
C ILE A 325 11.50 0.86 -19.76
N ASN A 326 11.66 -0.22 -18.98
CA ASN A 326 11.03 -1.50 -19.24
C ASN A 326 10.77 -2.21 -17.91
N HIS A 327 9.53 -2.65 -17.70
CA HIS A 327 9.11 -3.27 -16.46
C HIS A 327 7.97 -4.27 -16.70
N LEU A 328 7.75 -5.12 -15.71
CA LEU A 328 6.68 -6.10 -15.63
C LEU A 328 6.01 -5.93 -14.27
N ALA A 329 4.71 -5.64 -14.28
CA ALA A 329 3.86 -5.84 -13.12
C ALA A 329 3.31 -7.26 -13.17
N ASP A 330 3.77 -8.11 -12.27
CA ASP A 330 3.48 -9.53 -12.33
C ASP A 330 2.20 -9.87 -11.56
N ILE A 331 1.09 -9.92 -12.31
CA ILE A 331 -0.21 -10.30 -11.76
C ILE A 331 -0.25 -11.78 -11.37
N ARG A 332 0.43 -12.67 -12.08
CA ARG A 332 0.31 -14.12 -11.87
C ARG A 332 0.90 -14.56 -10.54
N THR A 333 2.05 -14.01 -10.13
CA THR A 333 2.63 -14.31 -8.81
C THR A 333 2.17 -13.34 -7.71
N THR A 334 1.21 -12.47 -8.01
CA THR A 334 0.56 -11.68 -6.96
C THR A 334 -0.12 -12.62 -5.98
N ILE A 335 0.08 -12.38 -4.69
CA ILE A 335 -0.49 -13.20 -3.63
C ILE A 335 -1.86 -12.62 -3.23
N HIS A 336 -2.84 -13.49 -3.00
CA HIS A 336 -4.09 -13.11 -2.35
C HIS A 336 -4.42 -14.06 -1.20
N ARG A 337 -5.18 -13.54 -0.24
CA ARG A 337 -5.79 -14.27 0.85
C ARG A 337 -7.09 -14.91 0.36
N TYR A 338 -7.23 -16.19 0.64
CA TYR A 338 -8.39 -17.00 0.27
C TYR A 338 -8.79 -17.84 1.47
N ASP A 339 -10.08 -17.89 1.78
CA ASP A 339 -10.58 -18.76 2.85
C ASP A 339 -10.90 -20.13 2.25
N ALA A 340 -10.02 -21.10 2.51
CA ALA A 340 -10.21 -22.48 2.08
C ALA A 340 -11.24 -23.17 2.97
N PHE A 341 -12.27 -23.74 2.33
CA PHE A 341 -13.28 -24.50 3.03
C PHE A 341 -12.86 -25.97 3.16
N HIS A 342 -12.76 -26.44 4.40
CA HIS A 342 -12.46 -27.82 4.73
C HIS A 342 -13.74 -28.50 5.25
N PRO A 343 -14.41 -29.29 4.39
CA PRO A 343 -15.63 -29.99 4.80
C PRO A 343 -15.29 -31.08 5.81
N TYR A 344 -16.15 -31.27 6.81
CA TYR A 344 -16.08 -32.47 7.65
C TYR A 344 -16.50 -33.70 6.84
N GLU A 345 -15.96 -34.89 7.13
CA GLU A 345 -16.30 -36.12 6.39
C GLU A 345 -17.81 -36.36 6.25
N ARG A 346 -18.57 -36.00 7.29
CA ARG A 346 -20.02 -36.14 7.32
C ARG A 346 -20.74 -35.35 6.23
N TYR A 347 -20.18 -34.20 5.82
CA TYR A 347 -20.77 -33.32 4.79
C TYR A 347 -20.87 -34.02 3.43
N VAL A 348 -19.87 -34.85 3.10
CA VAL A 348 -19.85 -35.62 1.86
C VAL A 348 -20.84 -36.79 1.89
N LYS A 349 -21.14 -37.30 3.10
CA LYS A 349 -21.94 -38.52 3.31
C LYS A 349 -23.43 -38.25 3.56
N VAL A 350 -23.81 -37.09 4.11
CA VAL A 350 -25.18 -36.79 4.56
C VAL A 350 -25.73 -35.54 3.90
N LYS A 351 -26.79 -35.69 3.08
CA LYS A 351 -27.55 -34.57 2.51
C LYS A 351 -28.49 -33.97 3.56
N ASN A 352 -28.64 -32.64 3.57
CA ASN A 352 -29.58 -31.87 4.41
C ASN A 352 -29.31 -31.90 5.93
N SER A 353 -28.05 -31.97 6.35
CA SER A 353 -27.68 -31.81 7.76
C SER A 353 -27.76 -30.34 8.20
N SER A 354 -28.28 -30.09 9.40
CA SER A 354 -28.29 -28.76 10.05
C SER A 354 -27.02 -28.48 10.87
N LEU A 355 -26.11 -29.46 10.97
CA LEU A 355 -24.86 -29.33 11.70
C LEU A 355 -23.79 -28.67 10.83
N CYS A 356 -22.85 -27.97 11.47
CA CYS A 356 -21.72 -27.30 10.81
C CYS A 356 -21.07 -28.18 9.74
N ILE A 357 -20.93 -27.68 8.51
CA ILE A 357 -20.54 -28.51 7.36
C ILE A 357 -19.02 -28.61 7.17
N GLY A 358 -18.26 -27.77 7.86
CA GLY A 358 -16.80 -27.69 7.77
C GLY A 358 -16.31 -26.41 8.45
N TYR A 359 -15.04 -26.09 8.25
CA TYR A 359 -14.45 -24.84 8.73
C TYR A 359 -13.70 -24.13 7.61
N LEU A 360 -13.46 -22.83 7.79
CA LEU A 360 -12.66 -22.02 6.88
C LEU A 360 -11.26 -21.81 7.48
N THR A 361 -10.22 -21.96 6.65
CA THR A 361 -8.86 -21.57 7.01
C THR A 361 -8.33 -20.56 6.01
N PRO A 362 -7.81 -19.40 6.46
CA PRO A 362 -7.21 -18.44 5.57
C PRO A 362 -5.89 -19.00 5.02
N GLU A 363 -5.80 -19.07 3.71
CA GLU A 363 -4.62 -19.46 2.97
C GLU A 363 -4.14 -18.32 2.08
N MET A 364 -2.85 -18.36 1.74
CA MET A 364 -2.21 -17.43 0.81
C MET A 364 -1.90 -18.16 -0.48
N ARG A 365 -2.45 -17.70 -1.60
CA ARG A 365 -2.26 -18.33 -2.91
C ARG A 365 -1.88 -17.30 -3.95
N THR A 366 -1.22 -17.75 -5.01
CA THR A 366 -0.93 -16.90 -6.16
C THR A 366 -2.17 -16.75 -7.04
N MET A 367 -2.29 -15.63 -7.72
CA MET A 367 -3.37 -15.36 -8.67
C MET A 367 -3.25 -16.15 -9.98
N GLU A 368 -2.18 -16.94 -10.15
CA GLU A 368 -1.86 -17.69 -11.38
C GLU A 368 -3.04 -18.54 -11.87
N TYR A 369 -3.70 -19.27 -10.99
CA TYR A 369 -4.82 -20.16 -11.36
C TYR A 369 -6.08 -19.40 -11.77
N LEU A 370 -6.30 -18.18 -11.25
CA LEU A 370 -7.42 -17.31 -11.62
C LEU A 370 -7.15 -16.56 -12.92
N MET A 371 -5.88 -16.31 -13.21
CA MET A 371 -5.42 -15.48 -14.33
C MET A 371 -4.84 -16.28 -15.49
N PHE A 372 -4.86 -17.62 -15.41
CA PHE A 372 -4.16 -18.46 -16.38
C PHE A 372 -4.66 -18.28 -17.82
N PHE A 373 -5.98 -18.20 -17.99
CA PHE A 373 -6.65 -18.10 -19.29
C PHE A 373 -7.10 -16.69 -19.67
N ASP A 374 -6.83 -15.67 -18.83
CA ASP A 374 -7.27 -14.31 -19.15
C ASP A 374 -6.29 -13.61 -20.09
N GLU A 375 -6.79 -13.26 -21.28
CA GLU A 375 -6.09 -12.42 -22.26
C GLU A 375 -6.60 -10.97 -22.24
N THR A 376 -7.60 -10.67 -21.41
CA THR A 376 -8.31 -9.37 -21.43
C THR A 376 -7.68 -8.33 -20.52
N LEU A 377 -6.84 -8.72 -19.54
CA LEU A 377 -6.18 -7.85 -18.57
C LEU A 377 -5.59 -6.59 -19.21
N TRP A 378 -4.65 -6.74 -20.14
CA TRP A 378 -3.94 -5.60 -20.73
C TRP A 378 -4.87 -4.70 -21.55
N LYS A 379 -5.89 -5.27 -22.18
CA LYS A 379 -6.92 -4.51 -22.89
C LYS A 379 -7.75 -3.67 -21.91
N LYS A 380 -8.24 -4.26 -20.81
CA LYS A 380 -9.00 -3.56 -19.77
C LYS A 380 -8.17 -2.48 -19.07
N VAL A 381 -6.91 -2.76 -18.77
CA VAL A 381 -5.96 -1.77 -18.23
C VAL A 381 -5.80 -0.61 -19.21
N GLY A 382 -5.57 -0.90 -20.49
CA GLY A 382 -5.48 0.11 -21.55
C GLY A 382 -6.74 0.95 -21.71
N ASP A 383 -7.92 0.32 -21.66
CA ASP A 383 -9.21 1.01 -21.76
C ASP A 383 -9.48 1.91 -20.55
N ARG A 384 -9.12 1.48 -19.32
CA ARG A 384 -9.16 2.36 -18.13
C ARG A 384 -8.25 3.57 -18.30
N LYS A 385 -7.01 3.36 -18.76
CA LYS A 385 -6.05 4.45 -19.02
C LYS A 385 -6.56 5.45 -20.06
N ARG A 386 -7.25 4.98 -21.10
CA ARG A 386 -7.82 5.85 -22.14
C ARG A 386 -9.02 6.65 -21.65
N LYS A 387 -9.88 6.07 -20.81
CA LYS A 387 -11.06 6.76 -20.26
C LYS A 387 -10.68 7.91 -19.30
N ASP A 388 -9.52 7.82 -18.65
CA ASP A 388 -8.99 8.81 -17.71
C ASP A 388 -8.13 9.91 -18.38
N THR A 389 -8.46 10.32 -19.61
CA THR A 389 -7.58 11.15 -20.46
C THR A 389 -7.36 12.60 -20.01
N GLU A 390 -7.97 13.06 -18.92
CA GLU A 390 -7.79 14.41 -18.39
C GLU A 390 -6.81 14.42 -17.20
N ARG A 391 -5.55 14.81 -17.48
CA ARG A 391 -4.50 15.20 -16.52
C ARG A 391 -4.51 14.43 -15.19
N ARG A 392 -4.39 13.10 -15.25
CA ARG A 392 -4.29 12.31 -14.02
C ARG A 392 -2.93 12.52 -13.36
N LEU A 393 -2.97 13.12 -12.17
CA LEU A 393 -1.87 13.06 -11.22
C LEU A 393 -1.71 11.60 -10.80
N ASN A 394 -0.48 11.06 -10.87
CA ASN A 394 -0.23 9.68 -10.48
C ASN A 394 -0.26 9.53 -8.95
N PHE A 395 -1.46 9.53 -8.37
CA PHE A 395 -1.69 9.38 -6.93
C PHE A 395 -1.12 8.06 -6.39
N HIS A 396 -1.08 7.01 -7.22
CA HIS A 396 -0.50 5.72 -6.85
C HIS A 396 0.99 5.88 -6.50
N LYS A 397 1.71 6.79 -7.18
CA LYS A 397 3.10 7.15 -6.86
C LYS A 397 3.24 7.75 -5.46
N ALA A 398 2.38 8.71 -5.13
CA ALA A 398 2.38 9.35 -3.81
C ALA A 398 2.04 8.33 -2.72
N VAL A 399 1.02 7.49 -2.91
CA VAL A 399 0.64 6.43 -1.97
C VAL A 399 1.78 5.43 -1.75
N ALA A 400 2.42 4.96 -2.83
CA ALA A 400 3.54 4.04 -2.74
C ALA A 400 4.74 4.66 -2.00
N LEU A 401 5.04 5.93 -2.25
CA LEU A 401 6.09 6.66 -1.55
C LEU A 401 5.78 6.81 -0.05
N LEU A 402 4.56 7.23 0.30
CA LEU A 402 4.16 7.42 1.70
C LEU A 402 4.21 6.10 2.48
N ASN A 403 3.79 5.00 1.86
CA ASN A 403 3.94 3.67 2.45
C ASN A 403 5.42 3.30 2.64
N LEU A 404 6.27 3.56 1.65
CA LEU A 404 7.71 3.34 1.78
C LEU A 404 8.32 4.15 2.92
N VAL A 405 8.01 5.44 3.03
CA VAL A 405 8.51 6.31 4.09
C VAL A 405 8.08 5.82 5.47
N ARG A 406 6.81 5.37 5.60
CA ARG A 406 6.31 4.76 6.84
C ARG A 406 7.10 3.51 7.23
N ILE A 407 7.29 2.59 6.28
CA ILE A 407 8.02 1.34 6.53
C ILE A 407 9.51 1.62 6.83
N TRP A 408 10.13 2.57 6.11
CA TRP A 408 11.56 2.77 6.23
C TRP A 408 11.97 3.58 7.45
N LEU A 409 11.21 4.62 7.81
CA LEU A 409 11.62 5.57 8.84
C LEU A 409 10.88 5.41 10.16
N PHE A 410 9.68 4.81 10.16
CA PHE A 410 8.79 4.83 11.34
C PHE A 410 8.36 3.44 11.82
N ASP A 411 8.57 2.39 11.04
CA ASP A 411 8.29 1.02 11.46
C ASP A 411 9.51 0.42 12.19
N PRO A 412 9.40 0.07 13.48
CA PRO A 412 10.52 -0.50 14.23
C PRO A 412 10.87 -1.92 13.77
N ASN A 413 9.91 -2.69 13.24
CA ASN A 413 10.08 -4.10 12.88
C ASN A 413 9.36 -4.41 11.55
N PRO A 414 9.84 -3.87 10.42
CA PRO A 414 9.19 -4.01 9.13
C PRO A 414 9.30 -5.45 8.63
N ASN A 415 8.18 -6.19 8.61
CA ASN A 415 8.10 -7.55 8.07
C ASN A 415 7.26 -7.59 6.78
N TYR A 416 7.47 -6.61 5.90
CA TYR A 416 6.73 -6.47 4.65
C TYR A 416 7.65 -6.66 3.45
N ILE A 417 7.12 -7.33 2.42
CA ILE A 417 7.74 -7.38 1.10
C ILE A 417 7.10 -6.29 0.24
N VAL A 418 7.92 -5.39 -0.28
CA VAL A 418 7.50 -4.28 -1.14
C VAL A 418 8.23 -4.32 -2.47
N SER A 419 7.60 -3.85 -3.54
CA SER A 419 8.31 -3.68 -4.81
C SER A 419 9.06 -2.37 -4.79
N LEU A 420 10.38 -2.47 -4.95
CA LEU A 420 11.29 -1.36 -4.84
C LEU A 420 12.44 -1.52 -5.83
N GLY A 421 12.85 -0.42 -6.48
CA GLY A 421 14.10 -0.38 -7.21
C GLY A 421 15.25 -0.26 -6.22
N ILE A 422 16.07 -1.30 -6.11
CA ILE A 422 17.21 -1.35 -5.21
C ILE A 422 18.45 -1.82 -5.95
N GLN A 423 19.63 -1.63 -5.35
CA GLN A 423 20.89 -2.12 -5.90
C GLN A 423 20.85 -3.65 -6.05
N CYS A 424 21.11 -4.14 -7.26
CA CYS A 424 21.26 -5.57 -7.51
C CYS A 424 22.47 -6.15 -6.77
N ASN A 425 22.28 -7.33 -6.18
CA ASN A 425 23.31 -8.08 -5.47
C ASN A 425 23.50 -9.52 -5.98
N GLY A 426 22.95 -9.86 -7.15
CA GLY A 426 22.97 -11.23 -7.69
C GLY A 426 21.72 -12.07 -7.39
N SER A 427 20.86 -11.62 -6.47
CA SER A 427 19.59 -12.30 -6.17
C SER A 427 18.75 -12.48 -7.44
N PHE A 428 17.91 -13.52 -7.45
CA PHE A 428 17.04 -13.85 -8.58
C PHE A 428 17.79 -14.14 -9.91
N GLY A 429 19.10 -14.38 -9.85
CA GLY A 429 19.94 -14.58 -11.04
C GLY A 429 20.18 -13.30 -11.84
N LEU A 430 20.00 -12.13 -11.24
CA LEU A 430 20.28 -10.85 -11.87
C LEU A 430 21.78 -10.60 -11.96
N THR A 431 22.27 -10.30 -13.16
CA THR A 431 23.69 -9.97 -13.41
C THR A 431 23.91 -8.48 -13.65
N PHE A 432 22.83 -7.68 -13.70
CA PHE A 432 22.91 -6.25 -13.90
C PHE A 432 23.52 -5.56 -12.68
N SER A 433 24.52 -4.71 -12.88
CA SER A 433 25.15 -3.91 -11.83
C SER A 433 24.53 -2.51 -11.79
N GLY A 434 23.38 -2.39 -11.13
CA GLY A 434 22.70 -1.12 -10.93
C GLY A 434 21.43 -1.28 -10.12
N VAL A 435 20.57 -0.26 -10.16
CA VAL A 435 19.29 -0.25 -9.47
C VAL A 435 18.22 -0.91 -10.35
N PHE A 436 17.51 -1.89 -9.81
CA PHE A 436 16.49 -2.65 -10.54
C PHE A 436 15.31 -2.96 -9.63
N SER A 437 14.10 -2.82 -10.15
CA SER A 437 12.87 -3.13 -9.42
C SER A 437 12.74 -4.62 -9.19
N GLN A 438 12.54 -4.99 -7.93
CA GLN A 438 12.33 -6.35 -7.48
C GLN A 438 11.62 -6.35 -6.12
N PRO A 439 11.04 -7.47 -5.69
CA PRO A 439 10.58 -7.65 -4.32
C PRO A 439 11.74 -7.45 -3.33
N ALA A 440 11.52 -6.60 -2.33
CA ALA A 440 12.50 -6.21 -1.35
C ALA A 440 11.92 -6.23 0.05
N CYS A 441 12.77 -6.54 1.03
CA CYS A 441 12.48 -6.42 2.46
C CYS A 441 13.52 -5.52 3.12
N LEU A 442 13.12 -4.88 4.21
CA LEU A 442 14.00 -4.03 5.02
C LEU A 442 14.59 -4.89 6.14
N LEU A 443 15.90 -5.10 6.11
CA LEU A 443 16.61 -5.92 7.08
C LEU A 443 17.74 -5.10 7.69
N ASN A 444 17.71 -4.90 9.01
CA ASN A 444 18.71 -4.13 9.76
C ASN A 444 18.92 -2.71 9.18
N GLY A 445 17.83 -2.04 8.78
CA GLY A 445 17.88 -0.69 8.19
C GLY A 445 18.33 -0.62 6.73
N GLU A 446 18.66 -1.75 6.09
CA GLU A 446 19.04 -1.82 4.67
C GLU A 446 17.98 -2.57 3.84
N TRP A 447 17.64 -2.01 2.69
CA TRP A 447 16.81 -2.71 1.71
C TRP A 447 17.59 -3.82 1.02
N ARG A 448 17.05 -5.03 1.05
CA ARG A 448 17.64 -6.20 0.41
C ARG A 448 16.60 -6.92 -0.45
N PRO A 449 17.02 -7.59 -1.53
CA PRO A 449 16.10 -8.41 -2.31
C PRO A 449 15.50 -9.49 -1.43
N ALA A 450 14.19 -9.69 -1.51
CA ALA A 450 13.49 -10.76 -0.84
C ALA A 450 13.75 -12.08 -1.59
N SER A 451 14.96 -12.63 -1.49
CA SER A 451 15.46 -13.74 -2.33
C SER A 451 14.60 -15.01 -2.34
N HIS A 452 13.77 -15.20 -1.32
CA HIS A 452 12.81 -16.31 -1.20
C HIS A 452 11.47 -16.06 -1.92
N TYR A 453 11.27 -14.85 -2.46
CA TYR A 453 10.08 -14.52 -3.22
C TYR A 453 10.06 -15.24 -4.57
N MET A 454 8.87 -15.52 -5.08
CA MET A 454 8.70 -16.25 -6.34
C MET A 454 9.18 -15.43 -7.54
N MET A 455 9.89 -16.09 -8.46
CA MET A 455 10.21 -15.51 -9.77
C MET A 455 8.93 -15.35 -10.61
N PRO A 456 8.85 -14.30 -11.44
CA PRO A 456 7.67 -14.04 -12.25
C PRO A 456 7.46 -15.14 -13.28
N ARG A 457 6.18 -15.47 -13.49
CA ARG A 457 5.72 -16.52 -14.40
C ARG A 457 4.95 -15.96 -15.59
N ASP A 458 5.28 -14.74 -15.99
CA ASP A 458 4.71 -14.13 -17.18
C ASP A 458 5.20 -14.89 -18.43
N PRO A 459 4.30 -15.28 -19.35
CA PRO A 459 4.68 -16.08 -20.51
C PRO A 459 5.37 -15.25 -21.60
N GLN A 460 5.17 -13.92 -21.61
CA GLN A 460 5.65 -13.02 -22.65
C GLN A 460 6.96 -12.33 -22.24
N VAL A 461 7.11 -11.98 -20.95
CA VAL A 461 8.23 -11.18 -20.46
C VAL A 461 9.05 -11.96 -19.44
N LYS A 462 10.30 -12.26 -19.80
CA LYS A 462 11.29 -12.86 -18.89
C LYS A 462 12.15 -11.79 -18.21
N ILE A 463 12.55 -12.03 -16.97
CA ILE A 463 13.49 -11.14 -16.25
C ILE A 463 14.82 -10.99 -17.01
N SER A 464 15.30 -12.05 -17.66
CA SER A 464 16.52 -11.99 -18.47
C SER A 464 16.43 -10.92 -19.56
N TYR A 465 15.31 -10.84 -20.27
CA TYR A 465 15.07 -9.78 -21.25
C TYR A 465 15.07 -8.40 -20.59
N LEU A 466 14.43 -8.26 -19.42
CA LEU A 466 14.37 -6.98 -18.73
C LEU A 466 15.75 -6.45 -18.32
N GLN A 467 16.63 -7.31 -17.80
CA GLN A 467 17.98 -6.92 -17.41
C GLN A 467 18.89 -6.64 -18.61
N GLU A 468 18.74 -7.35 -19.73
CA GLU A 468 19.55 -7.09 -20.94
C GLU A 468 19.24 -5.70 -21.53
N ILE A 469 17.97 -5.31 -21.58
CA ILE A 469 17.60 -3.95 -21.97
C ILE A 469 18.17 -2.91 -21.00
N ALA A 470 18.17 -3.19 -19.69
CA ALA A 470 18.80 -2.29 -18.71
C ALA A 470 20.30 -2.10 -18.99
N LYS A 471 21.04 -3.18 -19.29
CA LYS A 471 22.46 -3.11 -19.68
C LYS A 471 22.66 -2.27 -20.93
N ILE A 472 21.88 -2.50 -21.98
CA ILE A 472 21.95 -1.74 -23.24
C ILE A 472 21.73 -0.26 -22.97
N VAL A 473 20.67 0.07 -22.23
CA VAL A 473 20.27 1.46 -21.92
C VAL A 473 21.34 2.22 -21.17
N MET A 474 22.06 1.57 -20.26
CA MET A 474 23.21 2.17 -19.55
C MET A 474 24.38 2.53 -20.47
N THR A 475 24.47 1.92 -21.66
CA THR A 475 25.56 2.12 -22.63
C THR A 475 25.18 2.99 -23.83
N LEU A 476 23.90 3.39 -23.95
CA LEU A 476 23.42 4.19 -25.07
C LEU A 476 24.12 5.55 -25.14
N LYS A 477 24.48 5.95 -26.35
CA LYS A 477 24.97 7.30 -26.67
C LYS A 477 23.81 8.25 -26.92
N LYS A 478 24.08 9.56 -26.82
CA LYS A 478 23.09 10.63 -27.03
C LYS A 478 22.36 10.52 -28.38
N THR A 479 23.03 10.05 -29.42
CA THR A 479 22.48 9.95 -30.79
C THR A 479 21.77 8.64 -31.08
N ASP A 480 21.83 7.68 -30.17
CA ASP A 480 21.28 6.34 -30.41
C ASP A 480 19.75 6.33 -30.30
N LEU A 481 19.12 5.40 -31.03
CA LEU A 481 17.66 5.23 -31.14
C LEU A 481 16.97 6.51 -31.62
N GLN A 482 17.07 6.74 -32.94
CA GLN A 482 16.58 7.93 -33.62
C GLN A 482 15.13 8.30 -33.24
N GLN A 483 14.81 9.58 -33.41
CA GLN A 483 13.52 10.15 -33.08
C GLN A 483 12.37 9.31 -33.65
N VAL A 484 11.38 9.00 -32.81
CA VAL A 484 10.17 8.31 -33.24
C VAL A 484 9.32 9.30 -34.04
N VAL A 485 9.42 9.24 -35.36
CA VAL A 485 8.57 10.04 -36.25
C VAL A 485 7.22 9.35 -36.36
N ALA A 486 6.16 10.01 -35.87
CA ALA A 486 4.81 9.51 -36.00
C ALA A 486 4.44 9.38 -37.48
N TYR A 487 4.30 8.14 -37.97
CA TYR A 487 3.82 7.90 -39.33
C TYR A 487 2.31 8.13 -39.38
N THR A 488 1.88 9.25 -39.96
CA THR A 488 0.50 9.44 -40.40
C THR A 488 0.37 8.93 -41.83
N PRO A 489 -0.33 7.79 -42.08
CA PRO A 489 -0.57 7.34 -43.44
C PRO A 489 -1.29 8.44 -44.23
N CYS A 490 -0.74 8.82 -45.39
CA CYS A 490 -1.39 9.78 -46.30
C CYS A 490 -2.76 9.23 -46.72
N THR A 491 -3.81 9.99 -46.43
CA THR A 491 -5.20 9.69 -46.80
C THR A 491 -5.51 10.03 -48.27
N CYS A 492 -4.47 10.29 -49.07
CA CYS A 492 -4.60 10.68 -50.45
C CYS A 492 -5.19 9.50 -51.26
N LYS A 493 -6.38 9.68 -51.86
CA LYS A 493 -7.01 8.69 -52.74
C LYS A 493 -5.99 8.24 -53.80
N ARG A 494 -5.67 6.93 -53.84
CA ARG A 494 -4.90 6.34 -54.95
C ARG A 494 -5.55 6.77 -56.27
N LYS A 495 -4.87 7.61 -57.06
CA LYS A 495 -5.26 7.84 -58.45
C LYS A 495 -5.25 6.47 -59.13
N GLN A 496 -6.44 5.97 -59.48
CA GLN A 496 -6.55 4.81 -60.35
C GLN A 496 -5.78 5.14 -61.63
N SER A 497 -4.72 4.38 -61.89
CA SER A 497 -4.00 4.46 -63.14
C SER A 497 -4.98 4.11 -64.26
N ILE A 498 -5.34 5.10 -65.07
CA ILE A 498 -6.05 4.90 -66.32
C ILE A 498 -5.15 4.03 -67.19
N LYS A 499 -5.48 2.73 -67.29
CA LYS A 499 -4.92 1.87 -68.34
C LYS A 499 -5.40 2.43 -69.67
N LYS A 500 -4.55 3.18 -70.37
CA LYS A 500 -4.72 3.44 -71.80
C LYS A 500 -4.69 2.09 -72.51
N ARG A 501 -5.86 1.66 -73.00
CA ARG A 501 -5.97 0.71 -74.10
C ARG A 501 -5.27 1.34 -75.30
N PHE A 502 -4.18 0.73 -75.76
CA PHE A 502 -3.76 0.87 -77.15
C PHE A 502 -4.27 -0.36 -77.91
N LEU A 503 -4.80 -0.08 -79.09
CA LEU A 503 -5.35 -0.99 -80.10
C LEU A 503 -4.38 -2.11 -80.48
#